data_AF-A0A957WL58-F1
#
_entry.id   AF-A0A957WL58-F1
#
_cell.length_a   1.000
_cell.length_b   1.000
_cell.length_c   1.000
_cell.angle_alpha   90.00
_cell.angle_beta   90.00
_cell.angle_gamma   90.00
#
_symmetry.space_group_name_H-M   'P 1'
#
loop_
_entity.id
_entity.type
_entity.pdbx_description
1 polymer ?
#
loop_
_entity_poly.entity_id
_entity_poly.type
_entity_poly.pdbx_seq_one_letter_code
_entity_poly.pdbx_strand_id
1 'polypeptide(L)'
;MKKGRERRLFSTLSLFLVFVAWSLILTFPLILHPFNTLPLGDESVGTVPFFNLWTLQWNIDQLTNGYPNYWDAPIFAPNAGAFAFSEIQPLTALLAAPIWLATQSPALAYNFVVILFLTLNGWFACWLLRSWGVTPLPALLGGLLMQSLPFVAQEMGVLQLIALFGFLWWLLFMGRLLTRTTWRNTLGFGLGGPVTFLTCGYYGLFSLIFLPLALLFQIEKKYLTRRLATHFAAGLLITLVLTGPVLWGQYRQLQQYGFTRPEQTIENNSARLADYLNFLDYNVWYGRTLGLASKPGQRLFPGLVLIILAGVGLAGRGPQRVKAYLVVATILALLLSLGLRLRMGDLQPYQWVRAYLPGFEQLRSPFRLAAFVQIHLALLASFGLWNLERWGSKWAER
;
A
#
# COMPACT_ATOMS: atom_id res chain seq x y z
N MET A 1 25.32 -16.16 -23.33
CA MET A 1 24.30 -16.13 -22.23
C MET A 1 24.76 -15.42 -20.95
N LYS A 2 25.99 -15.61 -20.43
CA LYS A 2 26.48 -14.95 -19.19
C LYS A 2 26.49 -13.40 -19.26
N LYS A 3 27.10 -12.80 -20.28
CA LYS A 3 27.16 -11.32 -20.47
C LYS A 3 25.78 -10.62 -20.50
N GLY A 4 24.75 -11.28 -21.03
CA GLY A 4 23.39 -10.74 -21.06
C GLY A 4 22.67 -10.80 -19.71
N ARG A 5 22.99 -11.82 -18.89
CA ARG A 5 22.47 -11.97 -17.53
C ARG A 5 23.11 -10.95 -16.58
N GLU A 6 24.42 -10.72 -16.73
CA GLU A 6 25.18 -9.72 -15.97
C GLU A 6 24.69 -8.29 -16.25
N ARG A 7 24.53 -7.91 -17.53
CA ARG A 7 23.95 -6.60 -17.90
C ARG A 7 22.55 -6.39 -17.34
N ARG A 8 21.71 -7.43 -17.36
CA ARG A 8 20.34 -7.36 -16.82
C ARG A 8 20.33 -7.24 -15.29
N LEU A 9 21.23 -7.95 -14.61
CA LEU A 9 21.38 -7.87 -13.15
C LEU A 9 21.88 -6.48 -12.73
N PHE A 10 22.90 -5.96 -13.41
CA PHE A 10 23.44 -4.62 -13.17
C PHE A 10 22.35 -3.55 -13.35
N SER A 11 21.58 -3.61 -14.44
CA SER A 11 20.46 -2.70 -14.68
C SER A 11 19.34 -2.80 -13.62
N THR A 12 19.11 -3.99 -13.08
CA THR A 12 18.12 -4.22 -12.01
C THR A 12 18.61 -3.61 -10.69
N LEU A 13 19.88 -3.83 -10.34
CA LEU A 13 20.48 -3.24 -9.13
C LEU A 13 20.54 -1.71 -9.21
N SER A 14 20.95 -1.14 -10.35
CA SER A 14 20.98 0.32 -10.53
C SER A 14 19.59 0.94 -10.34
N LEU A 15 18.55 0.30 -10.89
CA LEU A 15 17.17 0.76 -10.71
C LEU A 15 16.74 0.71 -9.23
N PHE A 16 17.16 -0.32 -8.48
CA PHE A 16 16.82 -0.44 -7.06
C PHE A 16 17.49 0.67 -6.26
N LEU A 17 18.77 0.95 -6.55
CA LEU A 17 19.53 2.02 -5.91
C LEU A 17 18.94 3.41 -6.17
N VAL A 18 18.34 3.65 -7.33
CA VAL A 18 17.60 4.90 -7.59
C VAL A 18 16.43 5.08 -6.62
N PHE A 19 15.66 4.02 -6.36
CA PHE A 19 14.56 4.09 -5.40
C PHE A 19 15.05 4.19 -3.96
N VAL A 20 16.16 3.53 -3.59
CA VAL A 20 16.80 3.73 -2.29
C VAL A 20 17.23 5.20 -2.13
N ALA A 21 17.95 5.76 -3.10
CA ALA A 21 18.39 7.15 -3.06
C ALA A 21 17.21 8.12 -2.92
N TRP A 22 16.12 7.87 -3.65
CA TRP A 22 14.90 8.69 -3.53
C TRP A 22 14.24 8.53 -2.16
N SER A 23 14.17 7.33 -1.60
CA SER A 23 13.67 7.10 -0.23
C SER A 23 14.48 7.87 0.82
N LEU A 24 15.81 7.92 0.68
CA LEU A 24 16.69 8.68 1.58
C LEU A 24 16.46 10.19 1.44
N ILE A 25 16.19 10.69 0.22
CA ILE A 25 15.83 12.10 -0.01
C ILE A 25 14.48 12.44 0.63
N LEU A 26 13.46 11.60 0.43
CA LEU A 26 12.12 11.84 0.96
C LEU A 26 12.05 11.79 2.50
N THR A 27 12.97 11.05 3.12
CA THR A 27 13.03 10.92 4.58
C THR A 27 14.05 11.87 5.21
N PHE A 28 14.77 12.68 4.44
CA PHE A 28 15.72 13.65 4.99
C PHE A 28 14.99 14.62 5.96
N PRO A 29 15.52 14.91 7.17
CA PRO A 29 16.88 14.61 7.65
C PRO A 29 17.04 13.30 8.46
N LEU A 30 16.10 12.34 8.39
CA LEU A 30 16.12 11.09 9.19
C LEU A 30 17.48 10.36 9.15
N ILE A 31 18.13 10.35 7.98
CA ILE A 31 19.42 9.68 7.75
C ILE A 31 20.58 10.28 8.55
N LEU A 32 20.45 11.51 9.05
CA LEU A 32 21.45 12.16 9.90
C LEU A 32 21.38 11.65 11.35
N HIS A 33 20.20 11.18 11.75
CA HIS A 33 19.87 10.76 13.11
C HIS A 33 19.13 9.41 13.15
N PRO A 34 19.64 8.35 12.47
CA PRO A 34 18.87 7.12 12.24
C PRO A 34 18.76 6.24 13.49
N PHE A 35 19.56 6.49 14.52
CA PHE A 35 19.61 5.71 15.77
C PHE A 35 18.72 6.27 16.89
N ASN A 36 18.21 7.50 16.76
CA ASN A 36 17.53 8.21 17.83
C ASN A 36 16.29 9.00 17.38
N THR A 37 15.97 9.01 16.08
CA THR A 37 14.80 9.70 15.54
C THR A 37 13.86 8.70 14.85
N LEU A 38 12.56 8.93 14.98
CA LEU A 38 11.52 8.26 14.19
C LEU A 38 10.79 9.31 13.34
N PRO A 39 10.40 8.99 12.09
CA PRO A 39 9.57 9.90 11.33
C PRO A 39 8.18 10.01 11.96
N LEU A 40 7.67 11.24 12.09
CA LEU A 40 6.32 11.50 12.59
C LEU A 40 5.28 11.55 11.46
N GLY A 41 5.70 11.91 10.25
CA GLY A 41 4.77 12.31 9.19
C GLY A 41 4.03 13.57 9.62
N ASP A 42 2.70 13.50 9.60
CA ASP A 42 1.82 14.59 9.99
C ASP A 42 1.26 14.48 11.42
N GLU A 43 1.70 13.46 12.17
CA GLU A 43 1.28 13.23 13.55
C GLU A 43 1.78 14.37 14.46
N SER A 44 0.89 14.94 15.25
CA SER A 44 1.21 16.06 16.16
C SER A 44 2.08 15.62 17.35
N VAL A 45 2.09 14.33 17.68
CA VAL A 45 2.83 13.73 18.79
C VAL A 45 3.40 12.37 18.39
N GLY A 46 4.52 11.98 19.00
CA GLY A 46 5.23 10.73 18.68
C GLY A 46 4.53 9.43 19.09
N THR A 47 3.37 9.50 19.76
CA THR A 47 2.66 8.33 20.32
C THR A 47 2.45 7.23 19.28
N VAL A 48 2.09 7.59 18.05
CA VAL A 48 1.77 6.63 16.98
C VAL A 48 3.02 5.92 16.43
N PRO A 49 4.10 6.61 16.05
CA PRO A 49 5.39 5.99 15.73
C PRO A 49 5.95 5.13 16.87
N PHE A 50 5.89 5.60 18.13
CA PHE A 50 6.35 4.82 19.28
C PHE A 50 5.54 3.55 19.48
N PHE A 51 4.22 3.59 19.24
CA PHE A 51 3.39 2.40 19.29
C PHE A 51 3.72 1.39 18.19
N ASN A 52 4.03 1.85 16.96
CA ASN A 52 4.53 0.97 15.90
C ASN A 52 5.90 0.38 16.26
N LEU A 53 6.81 1.16 16.85
CA LEU A 53 8.10 0.67 17.30
C LEU A 53 7.95 -0.42 18.39
N TRP A 54 7.07 -0.19 19.37
CA TRP A 54 6.75 -1.19 20.40
C TRP A 54 6.11 -2.45 19.80
N THR A 55 5.21 -2.29 18.82
CA THR A 55 4.61 -3.42 18.08
C THR A 55 5.68 -4.24 17.37
N LEU A 56 6.66 -3.56 16.77
CA LEU A 56 7.80 -4.19 16.10
C LEU A 56 8.67 -4.97 17.09
N GLN A 57 8.99 -4.37 18.23
CA GLN A 57 9.70 -4.99 19.34
C GLN A 57 9.02 -6.28 19.80
N TRP A 58 7.73 -6.17 20.14
CA TRP A 58 6.95 -7.32 20.59
C TRP A 58 7.00 -8.47 19.59
N ASN A 59 6.81 -8.18 18.31
CA ASN A 59 6.87 -9.20 17.27
C ASN A 59 8.27 -9.83 17.12
N ILE A 60 9.36 -9.05 17.23
CA ILE A 60 10.73 -9.57 17.17
C ILE A 60 11.01 -10.46 18.38
N ASP A 61 10.60 -10.05 19.57
CA ASP A 61 10.73 -10.84 20.80
C ASP A 61 9.94 -12.16 20.67
N GLN A 62 8.71 -12.11 20.18
CA GLN A 62 7.92 -13.33 19.97
C GLN A 62 8.51 -14.23 18.87
N LEU A 63 9.04 -13.65 17.79
CA LEU A 63 9.71 -14.41 16.72
C LEU A 63 10.95 -15.16 17.25
N THR A 64 11.76 -14.52 18.09
CA THR A 64 12.99 -15.11 18.64
C THR A 64 12.72 -16.16 19.73
N ASN A 65 11.59 -16.06 20.43
CA ASN A 65 11.22 -16.97 21.51
C ASN A 65 10.21 -18.06 21.10
N GLY A 66 9.82 -18.14 19.83
CA GLY A 66 8.92 -19.19 19.33
C GLY A 66 7.42 -18.96 19.63
N TYR A 67 7.00 -17.69 19.73
CA TYR A 67 5.61 -17.26 19.87
C TYR A 67 4.82 -17.81 21.09
N PRO A 68 5.41 -17.92 22.30
CA PRO A 68 4.76 -18.59 23.42
C PRO A 68 3.44 -17.95 23.84
N ASN A 69 3.34 -16.62 23.81
CA ASN A 69 2.16 -15.86 24.23
C ASN A 69 1.89 -14.68 23.28
N TYR A 70 1.93 -14.92 21.97
CA TYR A 70 1.93 -13.87 20.94
C TYR A 70 0.81 -12.81 21.08
N TRP A 71 -0.37 -13.23 21.54
CA TRP A 71 -1.53 -12.35 21.69
C TRP A 71 -1.56 -11.58 23.01
N ASP A 72 -0.76 -11.99 24.00
CA ASP A 72 -0.72 -11.40 25.35
C ASP A 72 0.43 -10.39 25.48
N ALA A 73 0.47 -9.44 24.55
CA ALA A 73 1.39 -8.31 24.63
C ALA A 73 1.11 -7.48 25.89
N PRO A 74 2.12 -6.85 26.52
CA PRO A 74 1.96 -6.08 27.76
C PRO A 74 1.26 -4.74 27.52
N ILE A 75 -0.01 -4.80 27.13
CA ILE A 75 -0.89 -3.65 26.86
C ILE A 75 -2.30 -3.94 27.39
N PHE A 76 -2.97 -2.90 27.90
CA PHE A 76 -4.35 -2.99 28.39
C PHE A 76 -4.59 -4.08 29.45
N ALA A 77 -3.62 -4.29 30.36
CA ALA A 77 -3.78 -5.19 31.50
C ALA A 77 -5.05 -4.84 32.31
N PRO A 78 -5.81 -5.83 32.81
CA PRO A 78 -5.52 -7.28 32.82
C PRO A 78 -6.08 -8.07 31.62
N ASN A 79 -6.46 -7.42 30.52
CA ASN A 79 -7.12 -8.11 29.40
C ASN A 79 -6.14 -9.01 28.62
N ALA A 80 -6.36 -10.32 28.66
CA ALA A 80 -5.62 -11.29 27.84
C ALA A 80 -5.95 -11.12 26.34
N GLY A 81 -5.01 -11.43 25.46
CA GLY A 81 -5.22 -11.35 24.02
C GLY A 81 -5.34 -9.93 23.45
N ALA A 82 -5.07 -8.90 24.25
CA ALA A 82 -5.31 -7.50 23.89
C ALA A 82 -4.51 -7.03 22.66
N PHE A 83 -3.44 -7.73 22.29
CA PHE A 83 -2.70 -7.45 21.07
C PHE A 83 -3.57 -7.61 19.80
N ALA A 84 -4.58 -8.49 19.83
CA ALA A 84 -5.49 -8.70 18.72
C ALA A 84 -6.32 -7.46 18.32
N PHE A 85 -6.44 -6.48 19.21
CA PHE A 85 -7.13 -5.21 18.93
C PHE A 85 -6.29 -4.24 18.10
N SER A 86 -5.00 -4.54 17.91
CA SER A 86 -3.99 -3.70 17.28
C SER A 86 -3.66 -4.18 15.86
N GLU A 87 -2.88 -3.37 15.13
CA GLU A 87 -2.26 -3.83 13.89
C GLU A 87 -1.10 -4.76 14.24
N ILE A 88 -1.07 -5.95 13.63
CA ILE A 88 -0.23 -7.05 14.11
C ILE A 88 1.17 -7.01 13.47
N GLN A 89 1.26 -6.69 12.17
CA GLN A 89 2.52 -6.48 11.41
C GLN A 89 3.62 -7.57 11.52
N PRO A 90 3.33 -8.88 11.56
CA PRO A 90 4.37 -9.88 11.82
C PRO A 90 5.44 -9.96 10.72
N LEU A 91 5.08 -9.66 9.46
CA LEU A 91 6.06 -9.64 8.38
C LEU A 91 7.01 -8.45 8.47
N THR A 92 6.51 -7.29 8.92
CA THR A 92 7.32 -6.09 9.18
C THR A 92 8.44 -6.39 10.17
N ALA A 93 8.11 -7.12 11.25
CA ALA A 93 9.09 -7.54 12.26
C ALA A 93 10.14 -8.50 11.71
N LEU A 94 9.75 -9.45 10.86
CA LEU A 94 10.71 -10.34 10.20
C LEU A 94 11.73 -9.55 9.35
N LEU A 95 11.28 -8.46 8.70
CA LEU A 95 12.16 -7.58 7.92
C LEU A 95 13.08 -6.72 8.81
N ALA A 96 12.61 -6.30 9.98
CA ALA A 96 13.37 -5.51 10.95
C ALA A 96 14.37 -6.34 11.77
N ALA A 97 14.04 -7.61 12.05
CA ALA A 97 14.78 -8.46 12.99
C ALA A 97 16.29 -8.56 12.71
N PRO A 98 16.77 -8.69 11.45
CA PRO A 98 18.22 -8.75 11.20
C PRO A 98 18.96 -7.48 11.64
N ILE A 99 18.36 -6.30 11.43
CA ILE A 99 18.95 -5.02 11.84
C ILE A 99 18.89 -4.87 13.35
N TRP A 100 17.75 -5.24 13.94
CA TRP A 100 17.56 -5.24 15.39
C TRP A 100 18.61 -6.10 16.09
N LEU A 101 18.71 -7.38 15.72
CA LEU A 101 19.60 -8.34 16.37
C LEU A 101 21.08 -7.98 16.19
N ALA A 102 21.44 -7.37 15.06
CA ALA A 102 22.82 -6.97 14.80
C ALA A 102 23.23 -5.68 15.54
N THR A 103 22.30 -4.75 15.78
CA THR A 103 22.65 -3.40 16.25
C THR A 103 22.08 -3.06 17.63
N GLN A 104 21.09 -3.82 18.09
CA GLN A 104 20.30 -3.55 19.30
C GLN A 104 19.69 -2.13 19.31
N SER A 105 19.50 -1.53 18.14
CA SER A 105 18.93 -0.19 17.98
C SER A 105 17.49 -0.26 17.46
N PRO A 106 16.50 0.07 18.31
CA PRO A 106 15.10 0.07 17.91
C PRO A 106 14.80 1.04 16.77
N ALA A 107 15.30 2.26 16.89
CA ALA A 107 15.10 3.30 15.90
C ALA A 107 15.74 2.93 14.56
N LEU A 108 16.95 2.35 14.56
CA LEU A 108 17.59 1.95 13.30
C LEU A 108 16.80 0.85 12.59
N ALA A 109 16.32 -0.16 13.32
CA ALA A 109 15.52 -1.23 12.75
C ALA A 109 14.21 -0.70 12.14
N TYR A 110 13.53 0.22 12.85
CA TYR A 110 12.35 0.90 12.34
C TYR A 110 12.64 1.72 11.08
N ASN A 111 13.67 2.57 11.13
CA ASN A 111 14.05 3.44 10.02
C ASN A 111 14.50 2.65 8.79
N PHE A 112 15.18 1.52 8.99
CA PHE A 112 15.49 0.59 7.90
C PHE A 112 14.22 0.10 7.20
N VAL A 113 13.18 -0.29 7.96
CA VAL A 113 11.91 -0.71 7.38
C VAL A 113 11.20 0.43 6.66
N VAL A 114 11.24 1.66 7.18
CA VAL A 114 10.70 2.84 6.48
C VAL A 114 11.34 2.98 5.10
N ILE A 115 12.68 2.99 5.03
CA ILE A 115 13.42 3.09 3.77
C ILE A 115 13.10 1.92 2.84
N LEU A 116 13.02 0.70 3.40
CA LEU A 116 12.69 -0.49 2.64
C LEU A 116 11.28 -0.39 2.03
N PHE A 117 10.26 -0.01 2.80
CA PHE A 117 8.88 0.11 2.32
C PHE A 117 8.76 1.14 1.20
N LEU A 118 9.35 2.33 1.38
CA LEU A 118 9.39 3.34 0.32
C LEU A 118 10.10 2.78 -0.93
N THR A 119 11.27 2.18 -0.77
CA THR A 119 12.02 1.60 -1.90
C THR A 119 11.18 0.55 -2.64
N LEU A 120 10.51 -0.34 -1.92
CA LEU A 120 9.67 -1.39 -2.50
C LEU A 120 8.41 -0.82 -3.18
N ASN A 121 7.83 0.27 -2.66
CA ASN A 121 6.70 0.96 -3.30
C ASN A 121 7.07 1.39 -4.73
N GLY A 122 8.22 2.06 -4.88
CA GLY A 122 8.70 2.50 -6.19
C GLY A 122 9.12 1.34 -7.08
N TRP A 123 9.81 0.37 -6.51
CA TRP A 123 10.26 -0.83 -7.22
C TRP A 123 9.11 -1.59 -7.86
N PHE A 124 8.09 -1.98 -7.08
CA PHE A 124 6.97 -2.76 -7.62
C PHE A 124 6.03 -1.94 -8.50
N ALA A 125 5.86 -0.64 -8.24
CA ALA A 125 5.15 0.24 -9.17
C ALA A 125 5.84 0.26 -10.55
N CYS A 126 7.16 0.44 -10.60
CA CYS A 126 7.90 0.42 -11.86
C CYS A 126 7.75 -0.92 -12.59
N TRP A 127 7.92 -2.05 -11.90
CA TRP A 127 7.76 -3.37 -12.52
C TRP A 127 6.32 -3.65 -12.98
N LEU A 128 5.32 -3.18 -12.25
CA LEU A 128 3.91 -3.24 -12.64
C LEU A 128 3.65 -2.44 -13.92
N LEU A 129 4.10 -1.19 -13.97
CA LEU A 129 3.95 -0.34 -15.15
C LEU A 129 4.63 -0.94 -16.39
N ARG A 130 5.85 -1.48 -16.22
CA ARG A 130 6.54 -2.19 -17.31
C ARG A 130 5.78 -3.43 -17.76
N SER A 131 5.09 -4.12 -16.86
CA SER A 131 4.25 -5.29 -17.23
C SER A 131 3.02 -4.89 -18.05
N TRP A 132 2.58 -3.63 -17.95
CA TRP A 132 1.52 -3.04 -18.78
C TRP A 132 2.04 -2.35 -20.06
N GLY A 133 3.34 -2.48 -20.35
CA GLY A 133 3.96 -1.98 -21.59
C GLY A 133 4.46 -0.54 -21.53
N VAL A 134 4.48 0.09 -20.35
CA VAL A 134 5.06 1.42 -20.17
C VAL A 134 6.58 1.36 -20.38
N THR A 135 7.14 2.34 -21.08
CA THR A 135 8.58 2.46 -21.38
C THR A 135 9.40 2.70 -20.11
N PRO A 136 10.73 2.43 -20.13
CA PRO A 136 11.55 2.43 -18.91
C PRO A 136 11.54 3.75 -18.12
N LEU A 137 11.64 4.90 -18.80
CA LEU A 137 11.72 6.20 -18.12
C LEU A 137 10.40 6.58 -17.44
N PRO A 138 9.23 6.58 -18.11
CA PRO A 138 7.95 6.80 -17.45
C PRO A 138 7.62 5.79 -16.35
N ALA A 139 8.05 4.53 -16.48
CA ALA A 139 7.89 3.53 -15.42
C ALA A 139 8.76 3.82 -14.19
N LEU A 140 10.01 4.27 -14.40
CA LEU A 140 10.89 4.72 -13.33
C LEU A 140 10.29 5.93 -12.61
N LEU A 141 9.86 6.95 -13.36
CA LEU A 141 9.21 8.14 -12.81
C LEU A 141 7.92 7.80 -12.08
N GLY A 142 7.12 6.86 -12.58
CA GLY A 142 5.95 6.32 -11.90
C GLY A 142 6.28 5.66 -10.56
N GLY A 143 7.42 4.97 -10.47
CA GLY A 143 7.94 4.43 -9.21
C GLY A 143 8.39 5.53 -8.22
N LEU A 144 8.96 6.63 -8.72
CA LEU A 144 9.29 7.79 -7.87
C LEU A 144 8.01 8.47 -7.36
N LEU A 145 7.01 8.65 -8.22
CA LEU A 145 5.70 9.18 -7.84
C LEU A 145 5.02 8.34 -6.76
N MET A 146 5.12 7.00 -6.85
CA MET A 146 4.55 6.10 -5.85
C MET A 146 5.19 6.25 -4.46
N GLN A 147 6.49 6.53 -4.39
CA GLN A 147 7.19 6.84 -3.14
C GLN A 147 6.79 8.19 -2.56
N SER A 148 6.52 9.17 -3.44
CA SER A 148 6.25 10.56 -3.09
C SER A 148 4.77 10.88 -2.95
N LEU A 149 3.90 9.87 -2.80
CA LEU A 149 2.47 10.14 -2.67
C LEU A 149 2.18 10.97 -1.40
N PRO A 150 1.34 12.01 -1.47
CA PRO A 150 0.97 12.79 -0.29
C PRO A 150 0.46 11.95 0.88
N PHE A 151 -0.28 10.87 0.61
CA PHE A 151 -0.74 9.94 1.65
C PHE A 151 0.42 9.27 2.38
N VAL A 152 1.48 8.86 1.66
CA VAL A 152 2.68 8.25 2.26
C VAL A 152 3.44 9.27 3.10
N ALA A 153 3.51 10.52 2.65
CA ALA A 153 4.13 11.60 3.41
C ALA A 153 3.35 11.91 4.69
N GLN A 154 2.02 11.96 4.61
CA GLN A 154 1.14 12.17 5.76
C GLN A 154 1.32 11.06 6.81
N GLU A 155 1.27 9.81 6.37
CA GLU A 155 1.22 8.62 7.23
C GLU A 155 2.62 8.09 7.58
N MET A 156 3.68 8.89 7.44
CA MET A 156 5.05 8.41 7.66
C MET A 156 5.31 7.92 9.10
N GLY A 157 4.53 8.41 10.07
CA GLY A 157 4.51 7.90 11.45
C GLY A 157 3.70 6.63 11.66
N VAL A 158 2.92 6.20 10.66
CA VAL A 158 2.06 5.00 10.68
C VAL A 158 2.65 3.95 9.75
N LEU A 159 3.64 3.21 10.25
CA LEU A 159 4.53 2.33 9.46
C LEU A 159 3.81 1.39 8.47
N GLN A 160 2.71 0.77 8.86
CA GLN A 160 1.92 -0.12 7.99
C GLN A 160 1.29 0.61 6.79
N LEU A 161 0.93 1.89 6.94
CA LEU A 161 0.22 2.64 5.91
C LEU A 161 1.15 3.14 4.81
N ILE A 162 2.45 3.18 5.04
CA ILE A 162 3.40 3.45 3.96
C ILE A 162 3.75 2.21 3.12
N ALA A 163 3.25 1.02 3.48
CA ALA A 163 3.55 -0.25 2.83
C ALA A 163 2.65 -0.57 1.60
N LEU A 164 2.67 0.29 0.58
CA LEU A 164 1.85 0.11 -0.64
C LEU A 164 2.31 -1.06 -1.52
N PHE A 165 3.58 -1.46 -1.38
CA PHE A 165 4.27 -2.41 -2.23
C PHE A 165 3.63 -3.80 -2.26
N GLY A 166 2.96 -4.24 -1.18
CA GLY A 166 2.32 -5.55 -1.13
C GLY A 166 1.20 -5.67 -2.16
N PHE A 167 0.32 -4.67 -2.23
CA PHE A 167 -0.75 -4.62 -3.22
C PHE A 167 -0.20 -4.52 -4.66
N LEU A 168 0.83 -3.69 -4.88
CA LEU A 168 1.47 -3.53 -6.18
C LEU A 168 2.13 -4.84 -6.66
N TRP A 169 2.80 -5.55 -5.76
CA TRP A 169 3.33 -6.90 -6.00
C TRP A 169 2.22 -7.85 -6.41
N TRP A 170 1.11 -7.88 -5.66
CA TRP A 170 0.02 -8.81 -5.89
C TRP A 170 -0.61 -8.57 -7.26
N LEU A 171 -0.86 -7.32 -7.62
CA LEU A 171 -1.39 -6.91 -8.91
C LEU A 171 -0.44 -7.26 -10.06
N LEU A 172 0.87 -7.06 -9.89
CA LEU A 172 1.91 -7.42 -10.86
C LEU A 172 1.90 -8.92 -11.15
N PHE A 173 1.91 -9.75 -10.12
CA PHE A 173 1.96 -11.19 -10.31
C PHE A 173 0.62 -11.79 -10.77
N MET A 174 -0.51 -11.16 -10.44
CA MET A 174 -1.80 -11.47 -11.06
C MET A 174 -1.74 -11.25 -12.57
N GLY A 175 -1.29 -10.08 -13.03
CA GLY A 175 -1.15 -9.78 -14.47
C GLY A 175 -0.16 -10.71 -15.17
N ARG A 176 0.96 -11.05 -14.51
CA ARG A 176 1.93 -12.04 -15.02
C ARG A 176 1.35 -13.45 -15.11
N LEU A 177 0.48 -13.83 -14.18
CA LEU A 177 -0.15 -15.14 -14.18
C LEU A 177 -1.17 -15.27 -15.33
N LEU A 178 -1.93 -14.19 -15.59
CA LEU A 178 -2.85 -14.07 -16.72
C LEU A 178 -2.13 -14.16 -18.08
N THR A 179 -0.96 -13.53 -18.20
CA THR A 179 -0.18 -13.56 -19.45
C THR A 179 0.64 -14.83 -19.62
N ARG A 180 1.16 -15.40 -18.52
CA ARG A 180 1.97 -16.62 -18.54
C ARG A 180 1.72 -17.50 -17.31
N THR A 181 0.94 -18.55 -17.50
CA THR A 181 0.56 -19.49 -16.44
C THR A 181 1.70 -20.44 -16.05
N THR A 182 2.47 -20.06 -15.03
CA THR A 182 3.64 -20.80 -14.51
C THR A 182 3.65 -20.80 -12.99
N TRP A 183 4.23 -21.83 -12.37
CA TRP A 183 4.37 -21.91 -10.92
C TRP A 183 5.13 -20.73 -10.31
N ARG A 184 6.11 -20.16 -11.01
CA ARG A 184 6.78 -18.94 -10.55
C ARG A 184 5.81 -17.77 -10.36
N ASN A 185 4.88 -17.58 -11.30
CA ASN A 185 3.87 -16.52 -11.21
C ASN A 185 2.79 -16.87 -10.19
N THR A 186 2.45 -18.15 -10.05
CA THR A 186 1.53 -18.62 -9.00
C THR A 186 2.09 -18.39 -7.60
N LEU A 187 3.36 -18.72 -7.36
CA LEU A 187 4.05 -18.44 -6.10
C LEU A 187 4.08 -16.93 -5.85
N GLY A 188 4.45 -16.12 -6.86
CA GLY A 188 4.41 -14.66 -6.74
C GLY A 188 3.01 -14.13 -6.40
N PHE A 189 1.96 -14.63 -7.06
CA PHE A 189 0.58 -14.24 -6.77
C PHE A 189 0.13 -14.69 -5.38
N GLY A 190 0.42 -15.93 -4.98
CA GLY A 190 0.05 -16.49 -3.68
C GLY A 190 0.82 -15.88 -2.51
N LEU A 191 2.04 -15.41 -2.71
CA LEU A 191 2.78 -14.63 -1.71
C LEU A 191 2.27 -13.18 -1.60
N GLY A 192 1.55 -12.66 -2.60
CA GLY A 192 1.02 -11.29 -2.57
C GLY A 192 0.06 -11.06 -1.41
N GLY A 193 -0.79 -12.04 -1.09
CA GLY A 193 -1.71 -11.99 0.04
C GLY A 193 -1.01 -11.81 1.40
N PRO A 194 -0.13 -12.73 1.84
CA PRO A 194 0.60 -12.59 3.09
C PRO A 194 1.52 -11.37 3.09
N VAL A 195 2.19 -11.05 1.99
CA VAL A 195 3.01 -9.82 1.92
C VAL A 195 2.19 -8.56 2.18
N THR A 196 0.97 -8.49 1.65
CA THR A 196 0.08 -7.34 1.86
C THR A 196 -0.52 -7.35 3.26
N PHE A 197 -1.20 -8.43 3.65
CA PHE A 197 -1.98 -8.49 4.89
C PHE A 197 -1.10 -8.52 6.15
N LEU A 198 0.01 -9.26 6.14
CA LEU A 198 0.90 -9.38 7.30
C LEU A 198 1.83 -8.17 7.48
N THR A 199 1.83 -7.25 6.51
CA THR A 199 2.48 -5.93 6.64
C THR A 199 1.45 -4.87 7.03
N CYS A 200 0.26 -4.91 6.43
CA CYS A 200 -0.82 -3.97 6.67
C CYS A 200 -2.19 -4.66 6.48
N GLY A 201 -2.88 -4.95 7.59
CA GLY A 201 -4.18 -5.62 7.59
C GLY A 201 -5.24 -4.85 6.80
N TYR A 202 -5.24 -3.51 6.91
CA TYR A 202 -6.09 -2.63 6.10
C TYR A 202 -5.91 -2.89 4.60
N TYR A 203 -4.66 -2.93 4.11
CA TYR A 203 -4.39 -3.13 2.69
C TYR A 203 -4.67 -4.55 2.21
N GLY A 204 -4.47 -5.54 3.09
CA GLY A 204 -4.90 -6.90 2.79
C GLY A 204 -6.41 -7.01 2.60
N LEU A 205 -7.21 -6.39 3.48
CA LEU A 205 -8.68 -6.36 3.36
C LEU A 205 -9.13 -5.53 2.15
N PHE A 206 -8.56 -4.35 1.92
CA PHE A 206 -8.88 -3.52 0.75
C PHE A 206 -8.54 -4.24 -0.56
N SER A 207 -7.50 -5.08 -0.58
CA SER A 207 -7.16 -5.90 -1.75
C SER A 207 -8.29 -6.88 -2.13
N LEU A 208 -9.14 -7.33 -1.20
CA LEU A 208 -10.30 -8.17 -1.51
C LEU A 208 -11.32 -7.48 -2.43
N ILE A 209 -11.29 -6.14 -2.51
CA ILE A 209 -12.11 -5.36 -3.43
C ILE A 209 -11.36 -5.14 -4.75
N PHE A 210 -10.12 -4.64 -4.66
CA PHE A 210 -9.40 -4.15 -5.84
C PHE A 210 -8.74 -5.25 -6.68
N LEU A 211 -8.29 -6.37 -6.11
CA LEU A 211 -7.73 -7.49 -6.87
C LEU A 211 -8.78 -8.17 -7.75
N PRO A 212 -9.97 -8.57 -7.23
CA PRO A 212 -11.02 -9.13 -8.07
C PRO A 212 -11.49 -8.15 -9.14
N LEU A 213 -11.64 -6.86 -8.81
CA LEU A 213 -11.95 -5.82 -9.78
C LEU A 213 -10.89 -5.77 -10.90
N ALA A 214 -9.60 -5.78 -10.53
CA ALA A 214 -8.51 -5.81 -11.50
C ALA A 214 -8.55 -7.06 -12.39
N LEU A 215 -8.83 -8.23 -11.80
CA LEU A 215 -8.98 -9.49 -12.53
C LEU A 215 -10.12 -9.41 -13.55
N LEU A 216 -11.29 -8.90 -13.15
CA LEU A 216 -12.46 -8.76 -14.02
C LEU A 216 -12.16 -7.90 -15.26
N PHE A 217 -11.44 -6.79 -15.09
CA PHE A 217 -11.08 -5.92 -16.21
C PHE A 217 -9.96 -6.50 -17.08
N GLN A 218 -8.98 -7.21 -16.48
CA GLN A 218 -7.80 -7.67 -17.21
C GLN A 218 -7.96 -9.06 -17.84
N ILE A 219 -8.86 -9.90 -17.34
CA ILE A 219 -9.09 -11.24 -17.88
C ILE A 219 -9.82 -11.17 -19.23
N GLU A 220 -9.41 -12.00 -20.18
CA GLU A 220 -10.12 -12.16 -21.45
C GLU A 220 -10.70 -13.57 -21.53
N LYS A 221 -11.94 -13.73 -22.01
CA LYS A 221 -12.63 -15.04 -22.06
C LYS A 221 -11.80 -16.14 -22.72
N LYS A 222 -11.08 -15.81 -23.80
CA LYS A 222 -10.21 -16.76 -24.52
C LYS A 222 -9.05 -17.33 -23.68
N TYR A 223 -8.71 -16.72 -22.54
CA TYR A 223 -7.64 -17.18 -21.65
C TYR A 223 -8.15 -17.96 -20.43
N LEU A 224 -9.48 -18.09 -20.25
CA LEU A 224 -10.09 -18.88 -19.18
C LEU A 224 -9.92 -20.38 -19.46
N THR A 225 -8.75 -20.90 -19.09
CA THR A 225 -8.44 -22.33 -19.18
C THR A 225 -8.51 -22.98 -17.81
N ARG A 226 -8.80 -24.30 -17.77
CA ARG A 226 -8.71 -25.09 -16.53
C ARG A 226 -7.34 -24.95 -15.86
N ARG A 227 -6.27 -24.85 -16.66
CA ARG A 227 -4.90 -24.63 -16.17
C ARG A 227 -4.76 -23.29 -15.46
N LEU A 228 -5.28 -22.21 -16.02
CA LEU A 228 -5.25 -20.90 -15.36
C LEU A 228 -6.03 -20.94 -14.04
N ALA A 229 -7.22 -21.53 -14.05
CA ALA A 229 -8.05 -21.67 -12.85
C ALA A 229 -7.35 -22.47 -11.74
N THR A 230 -6.68 -23.59 -12.05
CA THR A 230 -5.94 -24.36 -11.04
C THR A 230 -4.76 -23.59 -10.47
N HIS A 231 -4.08 -22.75 -11.27
CA HIS A 231 -2.98 -21.93 -10.79
C HIS A 231 -3.47 -20.77 -9.91
N PHE A 232 -4.61 -20.16 -10.22
CA PHE A 232 -5.25 -19.18 -9.32
C PHE A 232 -5.68 -19.84 -8.01
N ALA A 233 -6.34 -21.00 -8.08
CA ALA A 233 -6.76 -21.74 -6.89
C ALA A 233 -5.56 -22.11 -5.99
N ALA A 234 -4.47 -22.61 -6.58
CA ALA A 234 -3.24 -22.89 -5.84
C ALA A 234 -2.61 -21.64 -5.23
N GLY A 235 -2.62 -20.51 -5.95
CA GLY A 235 -2.16 -19.24 -5.42
C GLY A 235 -3.00 -18.73 -4.25
N LEU A 236 -4.33 -18.82 -4.36
CA LEU A 236 -5.26 -18.47 -3.27
C LEU A 236 -5.08 -19.40 -2.06
N LEU A 237 -4.79 -20.68 -2.28
CA LEU A 237 -4.47 -21.63 -1.21
C LEU A 237 -3.17 -21.23 -0.50
N ILE A 238 -2.12 -20.84 -1.23
CA ILE A 238 -0.89 -20.33 -0.62
C ILE A 238 -1.18 -19.08 0.22
N THR A 239 -1.97 -18.14 -0.31
CA THR A 239 -2.39 -16.96 0.45
C THR A 239 -3.07 -17.38 1.75
N LEU A 240 -4.08 -18.25 1.66
CA LEU A 240 -4.87 -18.70 2.81
C LEU A 240 -4.04 -19.45 3.84
N VAL A 241 -3.13 -20.32 3.42
CA VAL A 241 -2.27 -21.09 4.34
C VAL A 241 -1.32 -20.17 5.10
N LEU A 242 -0.80 -19.12 4.46
CA LEU A 242 0.18 -18.23 5.08
C LEU A 242 -0.45 -17.10 5.90
N THR A 243 -1.65 -16.60 5.54
CA THR A 243 -2.37 -15.57 6.32
C THR A 243 -3.33 -16.17 7.35
N GLY A 244 -3.86 -17.36 7.07
CA GLY A 244 -4.92 -18.02 7.83
C GLY A 244 -4.62 -18.16 9.32
N PRO A 245 -3.42 -18.62 9.75
CA PRO A 245 -3.13 -18.76 11.18
C PRO A 245 -3.22 -17.45 11.97
N VAL A 246 -2.74 -16.34 11.41
CA VAL A 246 -2.79 -15.01 12.04
C VAL A 246 -4.23 -14.49 12.07
N LEU A 247 -4.94 -14.60 10.94
CA LEU A 247 -6.35 -14.23 10.84
C LEU A 247 -7.22 -15.00 11.84
N TRP A 248 -7.00 -16.31 11.93
CA TRP A 248 -7.73 -17.19 12.83
C TRP A 248 -7.44 -16.87 14.29
N GLY A 249 -6.16 -16.67 14.64
CA GLY A 249 -5.76 -16.28 15.99
C GLY A 249 -6.40 -14.95 16.40
N GLN A 250 -6.33 -13.93 15.54
CA GLN A 250 -6.94 -12.63 15.80
C GLN A 250 -8.46 -12.76 15.94
N TYR A 251 -9.11 -13.47 15.02
CA TYR A 251 -10.56 -13.69 15.06
C TYR A 251 -11.00 -14.33 16.37
N ARG A 252 -10.30 -15.37 16.84
CA ARG A 252 -10.63 -16.03 18.12
C ARG A 252 -10.57 -15.07 19.29
N GLN A 253 -9.53 -14.23 19.37
CA GLN A 253 -9.40 -13.22 20.42
C GLN A 253 -10.52 -12.19 20.34
N LEU A 254 -10.82 -11.66 19.15
CA LEU A 254 -11.88 -10.67 18.98
C LEU A 254 -13.28 -11.22 19.34
N GLN A 255 -13.56 -12.48 19.01
CA GLN A 255 -14.82 -13.14 19.34
C GLN A 255 -15.02 -13.31 20.86
N GLN A 256 -13.95 -13.60 21.61
CA GLN A 256 -14.03 -13.75 23.07
C GLN A 256 -14.54 -12.48 23.77
N TYR A 257 -14.27 -11.31 23.19
CA TYR A 257 -14.70 -10.02 23.72
C TYR A 257 -15.98 -9.47 23.06
N GLY A 258 -16.63 -10.24 22.19
CA GLY A 258 -17.78 -9.75 21.41
C GLY A 258 -17.45 -8.45 20.66
N PHE A 259 -16.22 -8.37 20.13
CA PHE A 259 -15.65 -7.11 19.71
C PHE A 259 -16.43 -6.48 18.55
N THR A 260 -16.94 -5.27 18.77
CA THR A 260 -17.63 -4.47 17.76
C THR A 260 -17.00 -3.08 17.62
N ARG A 261 -17.18 -2.45 16.46
CA ARG A 261 -16.75 -1.07 16.20
C ARG A 261 -17.97 -0.14 16.25
N PRO A 262 -18.01 0.83 17.19
CA PRO A 262 -19.09 1.81 17.22
C PRO A 262 -19.17 2.58 15.91
N GLU A 263 -20.38 2.72 15.37
CA GLU A 263 -20.61 3.43 14.10
C GLU A 263 -20.11 4.87 14.16
N GLN A 264 -20.29 5.54 15.30
CA GLN A 264 -19.77 6.90 15.52
C GLN A 264 -18.24 6.99 15.33
N THR A 265 -17.48 5.99 15.78
CA THR A 265 -16.02 5.96 15.58
C THR A 265 -15.67 5.84 14.10
N ILE A 266 -16.42 5.01 13.37
CA ILE A 266 -16.22 4.80 11.94
C ILE A 266 -16.58 6.07 11.16
N GLU A 267 -17.70 6.70 11.49
CA GLU A 267 -18.13 7.95 10.88
C GLU A 267 -17.14 9.09 11.15
N ASN A 268 -16.59 9.19 12.37
CA ASN A 268 -15.57 10.17 12.72
C ASN A 268 -14.27 9.96 11.91
N ASN A 269 -13.90 8.72 11.64
CA ASN A 269 -12.75 8.39 10.80
C ASN A 269 -13.09 8.19 9.31
N SER A 270 -14.29 8.57 8.88
CA SER A 270 -14.67 8.55 7.48
C SER A 270 -14.22 9.84 6.82
N ALA A 271 -13.70 9.77 5.59
CA ALA A 271 -13.30 10.94 4.83
C ALA A 271 -14.51 11.82 4.49
N ARG A 272 -14.23 13.10 4.26
CA ARG A 272 -15.15 14.07 3.64
C ARG A 272 -14.62 14.40 2.24
N LEU A 273 -15.51 14.78 1.32
CA LEU A 273 -15.07 15.27 0.00
C LEU A 273 -14.14 16.48 0.12
N ALA A 274 -14.34 17.34 1.14
CA ALA A 274 -13.46 18.46 1.42
C ALA A 274 -12.03 18.04 1.82
N ASP A 275 -11.85 16.86 2.43
CA ASP A 275 -10.52 16.35 2.80
C ASP A 275 -9.67 16.05 1.56
N TYR A 276 -10.30 15.72 0.44
CA TYR A 276 -9.63 15.55 -0.87
C TYR A 276 -9.24 16.87 -1.53
N LEU A 277 -9.51 18.01 -0.90
CA LEU A 277 -8.98 19.32 -1.28
C LEU A 277 -7.99 19.86 -0.23
N ASN A 278 -7.82 19.14 0.87
CA ASN A 278 -6.97 19.53 1.98
C ASN A 278 -5.56 18.94 1.81
N PHE A 279 -4.55 19.80 1.83
CA PHE A 279 -3.15 19.46 1.54
C PHE A 279 -2.28 19.52 2.79
N LEU A 280 -1.07 18.97 2.71
CA LEU A 280 -0.09 18.97 3.79
C LEU A 280 0.44 20.38 4.10
N ASP A 281 0.55 20.75 5.38
CA ASP A 281 0.96 22.09 5.83
C ASP A 281 2.31 22.55 5.27
N TYR A 282 3.24 21.61 5.10
CA TYR A 282 4.59 21.88 4.61
C TYR A 282 4.71 21.83 3.09
N ASN A 283 3.59 21.75 2.35
CA ASN A 283 3.64 21.85 0.89
C ASN A 283 4.05 23.28 0.49
N VAL A 284 5.31 23.41 0.07
CA VAL A 284 5.93 24.70 -0.28
C VAL A 284 5.13 25.46 -1.34
N TRP A 285 4.55 24.78 -2.32
CA TRP A 285 3.80 25.45 -3.39
C TRP A 285 2.44 25.99 -2.89
N TYR A 286 1.66 25.20 -2.16
CA TYR A 286 0.35 25.67 -1.68
C TYR A 286 0.49 26.66 -0.52
N GLY A 287 1.36 26.35 0.45
CA GLY A 287 1.56 27.17 1.63
C GLY A 287 2.34 28.46 1.35
N ARG A 288 3.54 28.35 0.74
CA ARG A 288 4.42 29.53 0.57
C ARG A 288 4.15 30.32 -0.71
N THR A 289 3.85 29.68 -1.84
CA THR A 289 3.62 30.45 -3.09
C THR A 289 2.17 30.89 -3.29
N LEU A 290 1.18 30.11 -2.86
CA LEU A 290 -0.24 30.46 -3.03
C LEU A 290 -0.91 31.03 -1.77
N GLY A 291 -0.22 31.02 -0.62
CA GLY A 291 -0.74 31.56 0.65
C GLY A 291 -1.94 30.77 1.20
N LEU A 292 -2.11 29.51 0.80
CA LEU A 292 -3.22 28.68 1.25
C LEU A 292 -2.84 27.99 2.57
N ALA A 293 -3.76 27.97 3.54
CA ALA A 293 -3.62 27.20 4.76
C ALA A 293 -4.36 25.86 4.64
N SER A 294 -3.81 24.79 5.22
CA SER A 294 -4.58 23.56 5.40
C SER A 294 -5.71 23.79 6.40
N LYS A 295 -6.75 22.96 6.30
CA LYS A 295 -7.91 23.00 7.18
C LYS A 295 -7.84 21.86 8.21
N PRO A 296 -8.50 22.01 9.37
CA PRO A 296 -8.71 20.89 10.29
C PRO A 296 -9.41 19.72 9.59
N GLY A 297 -8.91 18.50 9.79
CA GLY A 297 -9.44 17.30 9.13
C GLY A 297 -8.34 16.47 8.48
N GLN A 298 -8.75 15.50 7.65
CA GLN A 298 -7.81 14.63 6.93
C GLN A 298 -7.19 15.39 5.75
N ARG A 299 -5.91 15.13 5.43
CA ARG A 299 -5.15 15.84 4.38
C ARG A 299 -4.96 14.97 3.14
N LEU A 300 -6.08 14.62 2.50
CA LEU A 300 -6.12 13.56 1.50
C LEU A 300 -5.87 14.03 0.06
N PHE A 301 -5.55 15.32 -0.15
CA PHE A 301 -5.36 15.86 -1.49
C PHE A 301 -4.21 15.16 -2.24
N PRO A 302 -4.48 14.52 -3.40
CA PRO A 302 -3.46 13.81 -4.17
C PRO A 302 -2.43 14.73 -4.86
N GLY A 303 -2.68 16.04 -4.93
CA GLY A 303 -1.83 17.00 -5.63
C GLY A 303 -2.25 17.22 -7.09
N LEU A 304 -2.15 18.47 -7.57
CA LEU A 304 -2.53 18.84 -8.94
C LEU A 304 -1.70 18.12 -10.00
N VAL A 305 -0.39 17.96 -9.78
CA VAL A 305 0.50 17.26 -10.72
C VAL A 305 0.02 15.84 -10.98
N LEU A 306 -0.40 15.12 -9.93
CA LEU A 306 -0.89 13.75 -10.04
C LEU A 306 -2.21 13.71 -10.82
N ILE A 307 -3.15 14.61 -10.52
CA ILE A 307 -4.45 14.71 -11.19
C ILE A 307 -4.27 15.04 -12.69
N ILE A 308 -3.43 16.03 -13.02
CA ILE A 308 -3.20 16.47 -14.40
C ILE A 308 -2.56 15.34 -15.20
N LEU A 309 -1.49 14.74 -14.68
CA LEU A 309 -0.83 13.62 -15.35
C LEU A 309 -1.77 12.42 -15.52
N ALA A 310 -2.62 12.12 -14.52
CA ALA A 310 -3.62 11.06 -14.63
C ALA A 310 -4.65 11.36 -15.73
N GLY A 311 -5.09 12.62 -15.84
CA GLY A 311 -5.96 13.08 -16.93
C GLY A 311 -5.32 12.91 -18.31
N VAL A 312 -4.05 13.32 -18.46
CA VAL A 312 -3.27 13.10 -19.70
C VAL A 312 -3.14 11.60 -20.00
N GLY A 313 -2.89 10.78 -18.98
CA GLY A 313 -2.79 9.32 -19.12
C GLY A 313 -4.11 8.65 -19.54
N LEU A 314 -5.23 9.16 -19.03
CA LEU A 314 -6.56 8.70 -19.40
C LEU A 314 -6.89 9.02 -20.86
N ALA A 315 -6.64 10.27 -21.28
CA ALA A 315 -6.87 10.73 -22.66
C ALA A 315 -5.87 10.11 -23.67
N GLY A 316 -4.68 9.75 -23.21
CA GLY A 316 -3.61 9.21 -24.04
C GLY A 316 -3.75 7.74 -24.43
N ARG A 317 -2.78 7.24 -25.21
CA ARG A 317 -2.71 5.84 -25.62
C ARG A 317 -2.31 4.95 -24.44
N GLY A 318 -2.92 3.77 -24.36
CA GLY A 318 -2.59 2.75 -23.37
C GLY A 318 -3.59 1.60 -23.35
N PRO A 319 -3.33 0.54 -22.57
CA PRO A 319 -4.23 -0.60 -22.44
C PRO A 319 -5.56 -0.17 -21.81
N GLN A 320 -6.62 -0.06 -22.64
CA GLN A 320 -7.90 0.53 -22.24
C GLN A 320 -8.56 -0.17 -21.05
N ARG A 321 -8.44 -1.51 -20.98
CA ARG A 321 -8.96 -2.30 -19.85
C ARG A 321 -8.28 -1.97 -18.53
N VAL A 322 -6.96 -1.76 -18.53
CA VAL A 322 -6.21 -1.34 -17.35
C VAL A 322 -6.59 0.09 -16.96
N LYS A 323 -6.70 1.02 -17.92
CA LYS A 323 -7.14 2.38 -17.64
C LYS A 323 -8.55 2.42 -17.06
N ALA A 324 -9.49 1.63 -17.62
CA ALA A 324 -10.84 1.52 -17.11
C ALA A 324 -10.87 0.94 -15.68
N TYR A 325 -10.08 -0.10 -15.40
CA TYR A 325 -9.87 -0.58 -14.04
C TYR A 325 -9.41 0.53 -13.11
N LEU A 326 -8.35 1.27 -13.47
CA LEU A 326 -7.79 2.31 -12.60
C LEU A 326 -8.79 3.43 -12.34
N VAL A 327 -9.59 3.84 -13.32
CA VAL A 327 -10.66 4.84 -13.13
C VAL A 327 -11.73 4.32 -12.18
N VAL A 328 -12.28 3.14 -12.44
CA VAL A 328 -13.33 2.54 -11.59
C VAL A 328 -12.82 2.30 -10.18
N ALA A 329 -11.60 1.79 -10.04
CA ALA A 329 -10.97 1.56 -8.74
C ALA A 329 -10.68 2.86 -7.98
N THR A 330 -10.30 3.94 -8.68
CA THR A 330 -10.14 5.28 -8.07
C THR A 330 -11.46 5.79 -7.53
N ILE A 331 -12.53 5.74 -8.33
CA ILE A 331 -13.87 6.19 -7.94
C ILE A 331 -14.39 5.33 -6.78
N LEU A 332 -14.24 4.01 -6.86
CA LEU A 332 -14.69 3.11 -5.80
C LEU A 332 -13.93 3.34 -4.50
N ALA A 333 -12.61 3.53 -4.55
CA ALA A 333 -11.80 3.87 -3.38
C ALA A 333 -12.22 5.21 -2.76
N LEU A 334 -12.52 6.22 -3.59
CA LEU A 334 -13.03 7.51 -3.14
C LEU A 334 -14.39 7.35 -2.45
N LEU A 335 -15.34 6.65 -3.06
CA LEU A 335 -16.68 6.46 -2.48
C LEU A 335 -16.63 5.68 -1.17
N LEU A 336 -15.82 4.62 -1.10
CA LEU A 336 -15.68 3.82 0.10
C LEU A 336 -14.88 4.53 1.20
N SER A 337 -13.97 5.47 0.87
CA SER A 337 -13.24 6.24 1.88
C SER A 337 -14.13 7.20 2.66
N LEU A 338 -15.25 7.63 2.05
CA LEU A 338 -16.31 8.41 2.70
C LEU A 338 -17.08 7.61 3.77
N GLY A 339 -16.83 6.30 3.87
CA GLY A 339 -17.31 5.45 4.96
C GLY A 339 -18.81 5.57 5.20
N LEU A 340 -19.20 5.76 6.47
CA LEU A 340 -20.61 5.88 6.87
C LEU A 340 -21.23 7.27 6.56
N ARG A 341 -20.43 8.23 6.10
CA ARG A 341 -20.92 9.57 5.70
C ARG A 341 -21.57 9.56 4.33
N LEU A 342 -21.22 8.62 3.46
CA LEU A 342 -21.84 8.49 2.14
C LEU A 342 -23.20 7.78 2.27
N ARG A 343 -24.28 8.54 2.02
CA ARG A 343 -25.66 8.05 1.96
C ARG A 343 -26.24 8.35 0.59
N MET A 344 -26.79 7.33 -0.07
CA MET A 344 -27.51 7.44 -1.34
C MET A 344 -28.94 6.93 -1.14
N GLY A 345 -29.83 7.82 -0.67
CA GLY A 345 -31.12 7.40 -0.11
C GLY A 345 -30.89 6.49 1.10
N ASP A 346 -31.51 5.30 1.08
CA ASP A 346 -31.35 4.29 2.13
C ASP A 346 -30.05 3.48 2.00
N LEU A 347 -29.33 3.61 0.89
CA LEU A 347 -28.10 2.87 0.64
C LEU A 347 -26.89 3.54 1.32
N GLN A 348 -26.19 2.79 2.17
CA GLN A 348 -24.87 3.13 2.68
C GLN A 348 -23.83 2.13 2.13
N PRO A 349 -23.08 2.48 1.08
CA PRO A 349 -22.17 1.53 0.42
C PRO A 349 -21.14 0.90 1.35
N TYR A 350 -20.56 1.70 2.26
CA TYR A 350 -19.57 1.18 3.20
C TYR A 350 -20.19 0.22 4.22
N GLN A 351 -21.44 0.48 4.64
CA GLN A 351 -22.16 -0.43 5.54
C GLN A 351 -22.44 -1.78 4.87
N TRP A 352 -22.81 -1.77 3.60
CA TRP A 352 -22.93 -2.99 2.79
C TRP A 352 -21.61 -3.77 2.75
N VAL A 353 -20.50 -3.08 2.46
CA VAL A 353 -19.17 -3.70 2.48
C VAL A 353 -18.87 -4.33 3.85
N ARG A 354 -19.14 -3.63 4.96
CA ARG A 354 -18.92 -4.15 6.31
C ARG A 354 -19.75 -5.40 6.61
N ALA A 355 -21.01 -5.42 6.16
CA ALA A 355 -21.93 -6.51 6.46
C ALA A 355 -21.60 -7.80 5.68
N TYR A 356 -21.07 -7.69 4.46
CA TYR A 356 -20.92 -8.84 3.57
C TYR A 356 -19.48 -9.25 3.26
N LEU A 357 -18.49 -8.36 3.43
CA LEU A 357 -17.08 -8.71 3.23
C LEU A 357 -16.42 -9.02 4.57
N PRO A 358 -15.98 -10.29 4.79
CA PRO A 358 -15.36 -10.69 6.05
C PRO A 358 -14.18 -9.79 6.45
N GLY A 359 -14.13 -9.43 7.73
CA GLY A 359 -13.07 -8.59 8.32
C GLY A 359 -13.34 -7.08 8.24
N PHE A 360 -14.20 -6.59 7.33
CA PHE A 360 -14.48 -5.15 7.21
C PHE A 360 -15.21 -4.57 8.43
N GLU A 361 -15.99 -5.38 9.15
CA GLU A 361 -16.63 -4.97 10.40
C GLU A 361 -15.63 -4.49 11.46
N GLN A 362 -14.39 -5.01 11.43
CA GLN A 362 -13.35 -4.68 12.40
C GLN A 362 -12.63 -3.36 12.08
N LEU A 363 -12.77 -2.87 10.85
CA LEU A 363 -12.12 -1.65 10.38
C LEU A 363 -12.81 -0.41 10.96
N ARG A 364 -12.01 0.51 11.49
CA ARG A 364 -12.50 1.75 12.11
C ARG A 364 -12.21 3.00 11.33
N SER A 365 -11.34 2.96 10.31
CA SER A 365 -10.83 4.13 9.62
C SER A 365 -10.98 4.01 8.10
N PRO A 366 -12.19 4.23 7.56
CA PRO A 366 -12.45 4.17 6.12
C PRO A 366 -11.59 5.14 5.30
N PHE A 367 -11.22 6.30 5.85
CA PHE A 367 -10.41 7.31 5.15
C PHE A 367 -9.11 6.75 4.55
N ARG A 368 -8.55 5.68 5.14
CA ARG A 368 -7.33 5.01 4.68
C ARG A 368 -7.42 4.45 3.25
N LEU A 369 -8.63 4.29 2.71
CA LEU A 369 -8.84 4.00 1.28
C LEU A 369 -8.34 5.12 0.36
N ALA A 370 -8.08 6.32 0.87
CA ALA A 370 -7.39 7.38 0.15
C ALA A 370 -6.00 6.94 -0.36
N ALA A 371 -5.33 6.00 0.31
CA ALA A 371 -4.12 5.37 -0.21
C ALA A 371 -4.36 4.74 -1.59
N PHE A 372 -5.47 4.01 -1.75
CA PHE A 372 -5.83 3.39 -3.01
C PHE A 372 -6.27 4.41 -4.07
N VAL A 373 -6.94 5.51 -3.68
CA VAL A 373 -7.18 6.64 -4.59
C VAL A 373 -5.86 7.13 -5.19
N GLN A 374 -4.86 7.38 -4.35
CA GLN A 374 -3.57 7.90 -4.78
C GLN A 374 -2.74 6.86 -5.57
N ILE A 375 -2.75 5.58 -5.17
CA ILE A 375 -2.11 4.48 -5.91
C ILE A 375 -2.64 4.43 -7.35
N HIS A 376 -3.97 4.40 -7.53
CA HIS A 376 -4.57 4.27 -8.85
C HIS A 376 -4.34 5.53 -9.72
N LEU A 377 -4.40 6.72 -9.12
CA LEU A 377 -4.04 7.98 -9.79
C LEU A 377 -2.56 8.00 -10.21
N ALA A 378 -1.63 7.53 -9.37
CA ALA A 378 -0.22 7.47 -9.72
C ALA A 378 0.07 6.51 -10.88
N LEU A 379 -0.64 5.38 -10.93
CA LEU A 379 -0.55 4.45 -12.05
C LEU A 379 -1.12 5.07 -13.34
N LEU A 380 -2.24 5.81 -13.27
CA LEU A 380 -2.77 6.58 -14.41
C LEU A 380 -1.81 7.70 -14.84
N ALA A 381 -1.24 8.43 -13.90
CA ALA A 381 -0.27 9.49 -14.15
C ALA A 381 0.97 8.99 -14.88
N SER A 382 1.39 7.75 -14.59
CA SER A 382 2.49 7.10 -15.29
C SER A 382 2.19 6.83 -16.77
N PHE A 383 0.93 6.53 -17.12
CA PHE A 383 0.51 6.54 -18.53
C PHE A 383 0.54 7.94 -19.12
N GLY A 384 0.28 8.99 -18.33
CA GLY A 384 0.42 10.38 -18.76
C GLY A 384 1.86 10.71 -19.15
N LEU A 385 2.81 10.40 -18.26
CA LEU A 385 4.26 10.53 -18.51
C LEU A 385 4.69 9.78 -19.77
N TRP A 386 4.15 8.57 -19.99
CA TRP A 386 4.43 7.79 -21.18
C TRP A 386 3.92 8.43 -22.47
N ASN A 387 2.75 9.05 -22.43
CA ASN A 387 2.21 9.75 -23.59
C ASN A 387 2.99 11.04 -23.87
N LEU A 388 3.43 11.78 -22.84
CA LEU A 388 4.28 12.96 -23.00
C LEU A 388 5.64 12.61 -23.62
N GLU A 389 6.30 11.54 -23.15
CA GLU A 389 7.56 11.05 -23.74
C GLU A 389 7.40 10.77 -25.24
N ARG A 390 6.32 10.08 -25.63
CA ARG A 390 6.01 9.76 -27.02
C ARG A 390 5.68 10.97 -27.89
N TRP A 391 5.10 12.01 -27.31
CA TRP A 391 4.86 13.25 -28.03
C TRP A 391 6.18 13.99 -28.24
N GLY A 392 7.00 14.13 -27.19
CA GLY A 392 8.31 14.77 -27.29
C GLY A 392 9.22 14.14 -28.34
N SER A 393 9.25 12.81 -28.45
CA SER A 393 10.06 12.14 -29.47
C SER A 393 9.61 12.46 -30.90
N LYS A 394 8.30 12.59 -31.15
CA LYS A 394 7.76 12.96 -32.48
C LYS A 394 8.07 14.40 -32.87
N TRP A 395 8.16 15.30 -31.90
CA TRP A 395 8.56 16.68 -32.15
C TRP A 395 10.06 16.80 -32.43
N ALA A 396 10.89 15.97 -31.81
CA ALA A 396 12.34 15.93 -32.07
C ALA A 396 12.71 15.33 -33.44
N GLU A 397 11.81 14.53 -34.03
CA GLU A 397 11.97 13.93 -35.37
C GLU A 397 11.45 14.81 -36.51
N ARG A 398 10.82 15.95 -36.21
CA ARG A 398 10.36 16.97 -37.17
C ARG A 398 11.28 18.17 -37.12
#